data_AF-A0A1T4SZ25-F1
#
_entry.id   AF-A0A1T4SZ25-F1
#
_cell.length_a   1.000
_cell.length_b   1.000
_cell.length_c   1.000
_cell.angle_alpha   90.00
_cell.angle_beta   90.00
_cell.angle_gamma   90.00
#
_symmetry.space_group_name_H-M   'P 1'
#
loop_
_entity.id
_entity.type
_entity.pdbx_description
1 polymer ?
#
loop_
_entity_poly.entity_id
_entity_poly.type
_entity_poly.pdbx_seq_one_letter_code
_entity_poly.pdbx_strand_id
1 'polypeptide(L)'
;MQPKPSDHASDADGPAPAPRRRLGNRPVFFVLAVLAAAIFTVGWGTALLGYSGTLNQAHYQTIAWKVDSATEASITFQVNARNPTLCLITATDAQHVQVGQTEVAVEAGLRDVRATVETVREATSIQVASCREQEPAEASGE
;
A
#
# COMPACT_ATOMS: atom_id res chain seq x y z
N MET A 1 23.34 -2.63 94.05
CA MET A 1 22.87 -3.43 92.90
C MET A 1 22.73 -2.47 91.73
N GLN A 2 23.73 -2.39 90.83
CA GLN A 2 23.67 -1.51 89.64
C GLN A 2 23.07 -2.28 88.45
N PRO A 3 22.21 -1.67 87.61
CA PRO A 3 21.83 -2.25 86.33
C PRO A 3 22.96 -2.04 85.30
N LYS A 4 23.41 -3.12 84.68
CA LYS A 4 24.37 -3.08 83.56
C LYS A 4 23.64 -2.55 82.31
N PRO A 5 24.21 -1.60 81.55
CA PRO A 5 23.64 -1.15 80.27
C PRO A 5 23.71 -2.29 79.25
N SER A 6 22.62 -2.53 78.53
CA SER A 6 22.56 -3.47 77.41
C SER A 6 23.28 -2.89 76.21
N ASP A 7 24.12 -3.72 75.58
CA ASP A 7 24.98 -3.43 74.45
C ASP A 7 24.23 -2.86 73.22
N HIS A 8 24.87 -1.89 72.57
CA HIS A 8 24.55 -1.48 71.20
C HIS A 8 25.04 -2.54 70.19
N ALA A 9 24.17 -2.99 69.29
CA ALA A 9 24.49 -3.40 67.91
C ALA A 9 23.16 -3.51 67.13
N SER A 10 22.74 -2.46 66.42
CA SER A 10 22.97 -2.21 64.99
C SER A 10 22.38 -3.28 64.06
N ASP A 11 21.39 -2.81 63.29
CA ASP A 11 21.08 -3.16 61.91
C ASP A 11 20.67 -4.59 61.58
N ALA A 12 19.37 -4.84 61.68
CA ALA A 12 18.69 -5.86 60.88
C ALA A 12 17.78 -5.18 59.86
N ASP A 13 18.37 -4.39 58.95
CA ASP A 13 17.73 -4.00 57.70
C ASP A 13 17.81 -5.22 56.75
N GLY A 14 16.97 -6.22 57.03
CA GLY A 14 16.83 -7.38 56.18
C GLY A 14 16.17 -6.98 54.86
N PRO A 15 16.65 -7.44 53.70
CA PRO A 15 16.04 -7.07 52.43
C PRO A 15 14.56 -7.51 52.45
N ALA A 16 13.65 -6.55 52.28
CA ALA A 16 12.23 -6.82 52.18
C ALA A 16 12.01 -7.96 51.17
N PRO A 17 11.19 -8.98 51.50
CA PRO A 17 10.95 -10.08 50.58
C PRO A 17 10.36 -9.49 49.30
N ALA A 18 11.14 -9.58 48.21
CA ALA A 18 10.68 -9.17 46.88
C ALA A 18 9.30 -9.81 46.64
N PRO A 19 8.28 -9.04 46.22
CA PRO A 19 6.97 -9.61 45.99
C PRO A 19 7.13 -10.70 44.93
N ARG A 20 7.00 -11.96 45.36
CA ARG A 20 6.87 -13.10 44.46
C ARG A 20 5.60 -12.85 43.66
N ARG A 21 5.74 -12.18 42.52
CA ARG A 21 4.66 -11.93 41.57
C ARG A 21 4.15 -13.32 41.18
N ARG A 22 3.05 -13.75 41.79
CA ARG A 22 2.45 -15.05 41.52
C ARG A 22 2.17 -15.09 40.03
N LEU A 23 2.92 -15.91 39.29
CA LEU A 23 2.72 -16.26 37.89
C LEU A 23 1.44 -17.11 37.71
N GLY A 24 0.33 -16.74 38.35
CA GLY A 24 -0.95 -17.36 38.06
C GLY A 24 -1.44 -16.86 36.70
N ASN A 25 -1.54 -17.75 35.72
CA ASN A 25 -2.05 -17.54 34.35
C ASN A 25 -1.10 -16.99 33.27
N ARG A 26 0.21 -16.85 33.52
CA ARG A 26 1.17 -16.54 32.44
C ARG A 26 1.07 -17.43 31.18
N PRO A 27 0.88 -18.76 31.26
CA PRO A 27 0.77 -19.58 30.04
C PRO A 27 -0.53 -19.32 29.27
N VAL A 28 -1.64 -19.01 29.94
CA VAL A 28 -2.93 -18.74 29.29
C VAL A 28 -2.89 -17.44 28.49
N PHE A 29 -2.33 -16.38 29.08
CA PHE A 29 -2.14 -15.10 28.36
C PHE A 29 -1.16 -15.24 27.19
N PHE A 30 -0.11 -16.07 27.35
CA PHE A 30 0.82 -16.35 26.26
C PHE A 30 0.14 -17.06 25.09
N VAL A 31 -0.67 -18.09 25.36
CA VAL A 31 -1.42 -18.81 24.32
C VAL A 31 -2.42 -17.90 23.62
N LEU A 32 -3.17 -17.08 24.37
CA LEU A 32 -4.09 -16.09 23.79
C LEU A 32 -3.37 -15.06 22.92
N ALA A 33 -2.23 -14.56 23.37
CA ALA A 33 -1.43 -13.60 22.61
C ALA A 33 -0.89 -14.21 21.30
N VAL A 34 -0.41 -15.46 21.34
CA VAL A 34 0.06 -16.19 20.15
C VAL A 34 -1.10 -16.42 19.18
N LEU A 35 -2.27 -16.82 19.69
CA LEU A 35 -3.44 -17.09 18.86
C LEU A 35 -3.98 -15.82 18.20
N ALA A 36 -4.05 -14.72 18.96
CA ALA A 36 -4.39 -13.40 18.42
C ALA A 36 -3.37 -12.97 17.35
N ALA A 37 -2.06 -13.09 17.63
CA ALA A 37 -1.02 -12.76 16.68
C ALA A 37 -1.14 -13.59 15.39
N ALA A 38 -1.43 -14.89 15.47
CA ALA A 38 -1.65 -15.75 14.32
C ALA A 38 -2.86 -15.34 13.47
N ILE A 39 -3.98 -14.97 14.11
CA ILE A 39 -5.17 -14.49 13.39
C ILE A 39 -4.87 -13.17 12.70
N PHE A 40 -4.18 -12.25 13.37
CA PHE A 40 -3.79 -10.98 12.77
C PHE A 40 -2.81 -11.19 11.61
N THR A 41 -1.78 -12.03 11.75
CA THR A 41 -0.84 -12.27 10.65
C THR A 41 -1.50 -12.95 9.45
N VAL A 42 -2.38 -13.92 9.66
CA VAL A 42 -3.11 -14.59 8.57
C VAL A 42 -4.11 -13.63 7.92
N GLY A 43 -4.91 -12.92 8.71
CA GLY A 43 -5.91 -11.97 8.19
C GLY A 43 -5.28 -10.83 7.39
N TRP A 44 -4.23 -10.20 7.94
CA TRP A 44 -3.48 -9.15 7.24
C TRP A 44 -2.72 -9.71 6.03
N GLY A 45 -2.17 -10.93 6.13
CA GLY A 45 -1.52 -11.62 5.02
C GLY A 45 -2.47 -11.85 3.84
N THR A 46 -3.70 -12.30 4.09
CA THR A 46 -4.71 -12.47 3.02
C THR A 46 -5.14 -11.15 2.38
N ALA A 47 -5.25 -10.07 3.17
CA ALA A 47 -5.57 -8.75 2.65
C ALA A 47 -4.45 -8.20 1.76
N LEU A 48 -3.19 -8.40 2.15
CA LEU A 48 -2.03 -8.02 1.34
C LEU A 48 -1.96 -8.81 0.03
N LEU A 49 -2.29 -10.10 0.03
CA LEU A 49 -2.33 -10.91 -1.19
C LEU A 49 -3.43 -10.44 -2.16
N GLY A 50 -4.60 -10.04 -1.64
CA GLY A 50 -5.67 -9.43 -2.43
C GLY A 50 -5.26 -8.08 -3.02
N TYR A 51 -4.53 -7.26 -2.25
CA TYR A 51 -3.93 -6.02 -2.78
C TYR A 51 -2.86 -6.33 -3.83
N SER A 52 -2.08 -7.40 -3.65
CA SER A 52 -1.04 -7.82 -4.58
C SER A 52 -1.58 -8.42 -5.88
N GLY A 53 -2.89 -8.63 -6.02
CA GLY A 53 -3.53 -8.86 -7.31
C GLY A 53 -3.28 -7.70 -8.29
N THR A 54 -2.92 -6.51 -7.79
CA THR A 54 -2.41 -5.40 -8.60
C THR A 54 -0.92 -5.51 -8.96
N LEU A 55 -0.21 -6.60 -8.64
CA LEU A 55 1.18 -6.82 -9.09
C LEU A 55 1.26 -7.33 -10.53
N ASN A 56 0.16 -7.77 -11.12
CA ASN A 56 0.03 -7.97 -12.58
C ASN A 56 -0.32 -6.65 -13.29
N GLN A 57 0.13 -5.51 -12.76
CA GLN A 57 -0.05 -4.24 -13.42
C GLN A 57 0.92 -4.12 -14.58
N ALA A 58 0.38 -3.72 -15.73
CA ALA A 58 1.17 -3.29 -16.86
C ALA A 58 2.13 -2.17 -16.40
N HIS A 59 3.43 -2.39 -16.60
CA HIS A 59 4.43 -1.37 -16.32
C HIS A 59 4.35 -0.31 -17.41
N TYR A 60 4.29 0.96 -17.03
CA TYR A 60 4.28 2.06 -17.99
C TYR A 60 5.29 3.13 -17.61
N GLN A 61 5.85 3.77 -18.63
CA GLN A 61 6.78 4.89 -18.48
C GLN A 61 6.38 5.99 -19.46
N THR A 62 6.13 7.20 -18.96
CA THR A 62 5.89 8.36 -19.83
C THR A 62 7.22 8.81 -20.42
N ILE A 63 7.29 8.88 -21.75
CA ILE A 63 8.49 9.32 -22.48
C ILE A 63 8.44 10.83 -22.67
N ALA A 64 7.32 11.34 -23.19
CA ALA A 64 7.12 12.75 -23.49
C ALA A 64 5.64 13.10 -23.53
N TRP A 65 5.33 14.36 -23.29
CA TRP A 65 3.99 14.93 -23.49
C TRP A 65 4.11 16.36 -23.99
N LYS A 66 3.07 16.84 -24.67
CA LYS A 66 2.95 18.23 -25.10
C LYS A 66 1.49 18.63 -25.17
N VAL A 67 1.24 19.90 -24.92
CA VAL A 67 -0.07 20.53 -25.13
C VAL A 67 -0.07 21.04 -26.56
N ASP A 68 -0.95 20.49 -27.39
CA ASP A 68 -1.00 20.81 -28.82
C ASP A 68 -1.89 22.05 -29.05
N SER A 69 -2.97 22.19 -28.29
CA SER A 69 -3.87 23.34 -28.34
C SER A 69 -4.62 23.52 -27.02
N ALA A 70 -5.49 24.53 -26.95
CA ALA A 70 -6.38 24.76 -25.81
C ALA A 70 -7.40 23.63 -25.59
N THR A 71 -7.58 22.72 -26.55
CA THR A 71 -8.55 21.61 -26.48
C THR A 71 -7.93 20.25 -26.80
N GLU A 72 -6.61 20.17 -26.93
CA GLU A 72 -5.94 18.94 -27.37
C GLU A 72 -4.53 18.85 -26.81
N ALA A 73 -4.17 17.66 -26.33
CA ALA A 73 -2.86 17.41 -25.76
C ALA A 73 -2.42 15.98 -26.09
N SER A 74 -1.13 15.78 -26.40
CA SER A 74 -0.61 14.46 -26.79
C SER A 74 0.45 13.94 -25.83
N ILE A 75 0.47 12.62 -25.66
CA ILE A 75 1.40 11.89 -24.81
C ILE A 75 1.99 10.71 -25.56
N THR A 76 3.26 10.47 -25.33
CA THR A 76 3.98 9.28 -25.77
C THR A 76 4.48 8.54 -24.53
N PHE A 77 4.13 7.27 -24.42
CA PHE A 77 4.47 6.43 -23.29
C PHE A 77 4.78 5.01 -23.76
N GLN A 78 5.65 4.34 -23.02
CA GLN A 78 5.97 2.93 -23.23
C GLN A 78 5.17 2.11 -22.23
N VAL A 79 4.61 1.00 -22.69
CA VAL A 79 3.91 0.02 -21.85
C VAL A 79 4.58 -1.34 -22.04
N ASN A 80 4.80 -2.05 -20.94
CA ASN A 80 5.19 -3.44 -20.92
C ASN A 80 4.16 -4.22 -20.11
N ALA A 81 3.32 -4.97 -20.82
CA ALA A 81 2.25 -5.77 -20.23
C ALA A 81 2.35 -7.22 -20.69
N ARG A 82 1.84 -8.16 -19.87
CA ARG A 82 1.79 -9.57 -20.26
C ARG A 82 0.53 -9.87 -21.07
N ASN A 83 -0.56 -9.19 -20.77
CA ASN A 83 -1.85 -9.33 -21.44
C ASN A 83 -2.25 -8.01 -22.15
N PRO A 84 -3.22 -8.04 -23.09
CA PRO A 84 -3.85 -6.82 -23.58
C PRO A 84 -4.34 -5.96 -22.42
N THR A 85 -4.03 -4.67 -22.46
CA THR A 85 -4.28 -3.73 -21.37
C THR A 85 -4.97 -2.48 -21.89
N LEU A 86 -5.87 -1.95 -21.07
CA LEU A 86 -6.51 -0.66 -21.30
C LEU A 86 -5.80 0.38 -20.44
N CYS A 87 -5.15 1.34 -21.11
CA CYS A 87 -4.47 2.45 -20.45
C CYS A 87 -5.36 3.69 -20.43
N LEU A 88 -5.56 4.21 -19.22
CA LEU A 88 -6.29 5.43 -18.95
C LEU A 88 -5.32 6.60 -18.90
N ILE A 89 -5.60 7.62 -19.70
CA ILE A 89 -4.79 8.83 -19.80
C ILE A 89 -5.67 10.00 -19.37
N THR A 90 -5.12 10.85 -18.50
CA THR A 90 -5.82 12.02 -17.97
C THR A 90 -5.01 13.27 -18.22
N ALA A 91 -5.68 14.32 -18.68
CA ALA A 91 -5.13 15.66 -18.81
C ALA A 91 -5.67 16.56 -17.69
N THR A 92 -4.81 17.37 -17.09
CA THR A 92 -5.16 18.27 -15.98
C THR A 92 -4.70 19.70 -16.24
N ASP A 93 -5.43 20.68 -15.69
CA ASP A 93 -5.09 22.10 -15.77
C ASP A 93 -4.11 22.55 -14.68
N ALA A 94 -3.82 23.87 -14.63
CA ALA A 94 -2.91 24.47 -13.66
C ALA A 94 -3.36 24.29 -12.19
N GLN A 95 -4.64 24.01 -11.96
CA GLN A 95 -5.21 23.72 -10.64
C GLN A 95 -5.28 22.21 -10.37
N HIS A 96 -4.66 21.39 -11.23
CA HIS A 96 -4.70 19.94 -11.21
C HIS A 96 -6.12 19.36 -11.32
N VAL A 97 -7.05 20.12 -11.90
CA VAL A 97 -8.40 19.65 -12.20
C VAL A 97 -8.37 18.89 -13.51
N GLN A 98 -9.04 17.74 -13.56
CA GLN A 98 -9.15 16.95 -14.78
C GLN A 98 -9.95 17.71 -15.85
N VAL A 99 -9.33 17.90 -17.01
CA VAL A 99 -9.91 18.59 -18.17
C VAL A 99 -10.06 17.70 -19.39
N GLY A 100 -9.55 16.47 -19.34
CA GLY A 100 -9.70 15.49 -20.42
C GLY A 100 -9.34 14.09 -19.98
N GLN A 101 -9.88 13.11 -20.69
CA GLN A 101 -9.61 11.69 -20.48
C GLN A 101 -9.72 10.94 -21.79
N THR A 102 -8.85 9.95 -21.98
CA THR A 102 -8.98 8.98 -23.07
C THR A 102 -8.51 7.61 -22.62
N GLU A 103 -9.02 6.59 -23.29
CA GLU A 103 -8.67 5.19 -23.09
C GLU A 103 -7.99 4.65 -24.34
N VAL A 104 -6.87 3.96 -24.15
CA VAL A 104 -6.09 3.39 -25.25
C VAL A 104 -5.88 1.92 -24.97
N ALA A 105 -6.39 1.07 -25.87
CA ALA A 105 -6.11 -0.36 -25.86
C ALA A 105 -4.69 -0.58 -26.37
N VAL A 106 -3.90 -1.33 -25.60
CA VAL A 106 -2.51 -1.67 -25.91
C VAL A 106 -2.38 -3.18 -25.88
N GLU A 107 -1.78 -3.74 -26.93
CA GLU A 107 -1.49 -5.16 -27.01
C GLU A 107 -0.46 -5.61 -25.95
N ALA A 108 -0.41 -6.90 -25.69
CA ALA A 108 0.63 -7.50 -24.86
C ALA A 108 2.05 -7.25 -25.42
N GLY A 109 3.02 -7.23 -24.52
CA GLY A 109 4.44 -7.02 -24.81
C GLY A 109 4.91 -5.59 -24.54
N LEU A 110 6.10 -5.27 -25.04
CA LEU A 110 6.71 -3.95 -24.98
C LEU A 110 6.25 -3.11 -26.18
N ARG A 111 5.49 -2.05 -25.92
CA ARG A 111 4.90 -1.18 -26.94
C ARG A 111 5.15 0.28 -26.63
N ASP A 112 5.54 1.04 -27.65
CA ASP A 112 5.55 2.50 -27.62
C ASP A 112 4.22 3.00 -28.17
N VAL A 113 3.49 3.74 -27.34
CA VAL A 113 2.13 4.19 -27.61
C VAL A 113 2.12 5.70 -27.66
N ARG A 114 1.48 6.25 -28.70
CA ARG A 114 1.19 7.67 -28.82
C ARG A 114 -0.31 7.87 -28.80
N ALA A 115 -0.76 8.75 -27.92
CA ALA A 115 -2.16 9.02 -27.72
C ALA A 115 -2.42 10.52 -27.68
N THR A 116 -3.61 10.89 -28.12
CA THR A 116 -4.12 12.25 -28.06
C THR A 116 -5.31 12.27 -27.13
N VAL A 117 -5.37 13.27 -26.27
CA VAL A 117 -6.47 13.52 -25.34
C VAL A 117 -7.16 14.80 -25.77
N GLU A 118 -8.45 14.68 -26.08
CA GLU A 118 -9.32 15.84 -26.23
C GLU A 118 -9.61 16.44 -24.85
N THR A 119 -9.49 17.76 -24.74
CA THR A 119 -9.67 18.47 -23.48
C THR A 119 -10.75 19.54 -23.60
N VAL A 120 -11.53 19.73 -22.54
CA VAL A 120 -12.55 20.80 -22.47
C VAL A 120 -11.93 22.18 -22.19
N ARG A 121 -10.67 22.20 -21.77
CA ARG A 121 -9.87 23.39 -21.49
C ARG A 121 -8.39 23.09 -21.67
N GLU A 122 -7.58 24.13 -21.76
CA GLU A 122 -6.12 24.02 -21.89
C GLU A 122 -5.55 23.20 -20.72
N ALA A 123 -4.93 22.08 -21.06
CA ALA A 123 -4.22 21.26 -20.10
C ALA A 123 -2.83 21.85 -19.86
N THR A 124 -2.31 21.67 -18.65
CA THR A 124 -0.91 21.99 -18.32
C THR A 124 -0.08 20.76 -18.06
N SER A 125 -0.72 19.61 -17.85
CA SER A 125 -0.05 18.32 -17.71
C SER A 125 -0.92 17.18 -18.20
N ILE A 126 -0.26 16.11 -18.65
CA ILE A 126 -0.89 14.86 -19.06
C ILE A 126 -0.13 13.72 -18.41
N GLN A 127 -0.86 12.70 -17.96
CA GLN A 127 -0.26 11.50 -17.39
C GLN A 127 -1.09 10.27 -17.69
N VAL A 128 -0.42 9.12 -17.69
CA VAL A 128 -1.08 7.82 -17.66
C VAL A 128 -1.54 7.57 -16.21
N ALA A 129 -2.85 7.58 -16.00
CA ALA A 129 -3.46 7.42 -14.67
C ALA A 129 -3.49 5.96 -14.21
N SER A 130 -3.76 5.02 -15.12
CA SER A 130 -3.69 3.59 -14.83
C SER A 130 -3.61 2.77 -16.11
N CYS A 131 -2.85 1.68 -16.12
CA CYS A 131 -2.95 0.64 -17.15
C CYS A 131 -3.43 -0.65 -16.50
N ARG A 132 -4.56 -1.19 -16.98
CA ARG A 132 -5.21 -2.37 -16.42
C ARG A 132 -5.20 -3.48 -17.47
N GLU A 133 -4.62 -4.62 -17.14
CA GLU A 133 -4.76 -5.81 -17.98
C GLU A 133 -6.24 -6.18 -18.04
N GLN A 134 -6.76 -6.37 -19.26
CA GLN A 134 -8.11 -6.87 -19.45
C GLN A 134 -8.06 -8.38 -19.24
N GLU A 135 -8.83 -8.89 -18.29
CA GLU A 135 -9.10 -10.34 -18.29
C GLU A 135 -9.77 -10.67 -19.62
N PRO A 136 -9.30 -11.71 -20.33
CA PRO A 136 -9.99 -12.16 -21.53
C PRO A 136 -11.44 -12.42 -21.14
N ALA A 137 -12.37 -11.74 -21.80
CA ALA A 137 -13.79 -11.88 -21.51
C ALA A 137 -14.14 -13.37 -21.53
N GLU A 138 -14.32 -13.96 -20.35
CA GLU A 138 -14.92 -15.27 -20.22
C GLU A 138 -16.31 -15.11 -20.81
N ALA A 139 -16.48 -15.69 -22.00
CA ALA A 139 -17.72 -15.74 -22.71
C ALA A 139 -18.81 -16.12 -21.71
N SER A 140 -19.65 -15.14 -21.39
CA SER A 140 -20.87 -15.31 -20.60
C SER A 140 -21.80 -16.16 -21.46
N GLY A 141 -21.57 -17.47 -21.44
CA GLY A 141 -22.42 -18.46 -22.05
C GLY A 141 -23.72 -18.53 -21.25
N GLU A 142 -24.76 -18.04 -21.89
CA GLU A 142 -26.20 -18.22 -21.61
C GLU A 142 -26.59 -19.62 -21.12
#